data_AF-A0A970GES1-F1
#
_entry.id   AF-A0A970GES1-F1
#
_cell.length_a   1.000
_cell.length_b   1.000
_cell.length_c   1.000
_cell.angle_alpha   90.00
_cell.angle_beta   90.00
_cell.angle_gamma   90.00
#
_symmetry.space_group_name_H-M   'P 1'
#
loop_
_entity.id
_entity.type
_entity.pdbx_description
1 polymer ?
#
loop_
_entity_poly.entity_id
_entity_poly.type
_entity_poly.pdbx_seq_one_letter_code
_entity_poly.pdbx_strand_id
1 'polypeptide(L)'
;MKNVLSFIILLFGILAFSSSVFAQRGFEDYGTEEGIRIQYSWGREKITKAEGNAALSLRLTNTHDYPVRVVLDVSFYRDHLELFESRGNVYCLEAGQSLRGALAGMRFVAEGVSLSDVREEWFSWEVAEITVEEISGCK
;
A
#
# COMPACT_ATOMS: atom_id res chain seq x y z
N MET A 1 -10.70 43.79 35.68
CA MET A 1 -10.49 43.71 34.21
C MET A 1 -9.18 43.03 33.80
N LYS A 2 -8.06 43.17 34.52
CA LYS A 2 -6.78 42.47 34.21
C LYS A 2 -6.88 40.93 34.19
N ASN A 3 -7.75 40.34 35.01
CA ASN A 3 -7.86 38.87 35.12
C ASN A 3 -8.64 38.21 33.98
N VAL A 4 -9.47 38.98 33.24
CA VAL A 4 -10.25 38.47 32.10
C VAL A 4 -9.38 38.40 30.85
N LEU A 5 -8.48 39.37 30.67
CA LEU A 5 -7.55 39.40 29.53
C LEU A 5 -6.56 38.23 29.59
N SER A 6 -6.13 37.82 30.80
CA SER A 6 -5.21 36.70 30.99
C SER A 6 -5.85 35.34 30.67
N PHE A 7 -7.18 35.21 30.82
CA PHE A 7 -7.90 33.97 30.50
C PHE A 7 -8.10 33.79 28.99
N ILE A 8 -8.29 34.89 28.26
CA ILE A 8 -8.46 34.87 26.79
C ILE A 8 -7.15 34.48 26.09
N ILE A 9 -6.00 34.93 26.59
CA ILE A 9 -4.69 34.58 26.03
C ILE A 9 -4.36 33.10 26.27
N LEU A 10 -4.78 32.53 27.41
CA LEU A 10 -4.60 31.11 27.71
C LEU A 10 -5.48 30.21 26.83
N LEU A 11 -6.70 30.66 26.51
CA LEU A 11 -7.63 29.92 25.64
C LEU A 11 -7.16 29.87 24.18
N PHE A 12 -6.51 30.94 23.70
CA PHE A 12 -5.97 31.00 22.34
C PHE A 12 -4.72 30.11 22.15
N GLY A 13 -3.94 29.89 23.22
CA GLY A 13 -2.75 29.03 23.17
C GLY A 13 -3.06 27.54 22.99
N ILE A 14 -4.23 27.06 23.43
CA ILE A 14 -4.60 25.64 23.34
C ILE A 14 -5.11 25.27 21.93
N LEU A 15 -5.71 26.22 21.20
CA LEU A 15 -6.22 25.99 19.85
C LEU A 15 -5.13 25.94 18.77
N ALA A 16 -3.93 26.48 19.05
CA ALA A 16 -2.81 26.54 18.11
C ALA A 16 -2.01 25.23 17.97
N PHE A 17 -2.29 24.20 18.80
CA PHE A 17 -1.60 22.90 18.74
C PHE A 17 -2.34 21.82 17.95
N SER A 18 -3.32 22.20 17.13
CA SER A 18 -3.93 21.30 16.14
C SER A 18 -3.03 21.16 14.89
N SER A 19 -1.73 20.94 15.09
CA SER A 19 -0.87 20.45 14.04
C SER A 19 -1.33 19.03 13.72
N SER A 20 -2.07 18.88 12.62
CA SER A 20 -2.44 17.61 12.02
C SER A 20 -1.17 16.79 11.78
N VAL A 21 -0.91 15.86 12.70
CA VAL A 21 0.16 14.87 12.60
C VAL A 21 -0.24 13.90 11.48
N PHE A 22 0.10 14.23 10.24
CA PHE A 22 0.09 13.28 9.12
C PHE A 22 1.28 12.33 9.26
N ALA A 23 1.26 11.47 10.29
CA ALA A 23 2.27 10.43 10.50
C ALA A 23 1.88 9.07 9.91
N GLN A 24 0.81 9.00 9.11
CA GLN A 24 0.44 7.77 8.41
C GLN A 24 1.23 7.66 7.10
N ARG A 25 2.52 7.35 7.17
CA ARG A 25 3.17 6.60 6.08
C ARG A 25 2.61 5.18 6.11
N GLY A 26 1.38 5.04 5.65
CA GLY A 26 0.60 3.82 5.66
C GLY A 26 0.51 3.19 4.27
N PHE A 27 -0.27 2.12 4.18
CA PHE A 27 -0.71 1.61 2.89
C PHE A 27 -1.81 2.52 2.34
N GLU A 28 -1.72 2.87 1.06
CA GLU A 28 -2.74 3.54 0.26
C GLU A 28 -3.74 2.48 -0.25
N ASP A 29 -5.01 2.87 -0.41
CA ASP A 29 -6.05 1.97 -0.91
C ASP A 29 -5.99 1.92 -2.44
N TYR A 30 -5.83 0.73 -3.00
CA TYR A 30 -5.93 0.53 -4.45
C TYR A 30 -7.39 0.32 -4.84
N GLY A 31 -8.08 -0.57 -4.12
CA GLY A 31 -9.48 -0.90 -4.36
C GLY A 31 -9.87 -2.24 -3.76
N THR A 32 -11.05 -2.72 -4.11
CA THR A 32 -11.54 -4.05 -3.76
C THR A 32 -12.01 -4.74 -5.03
N GLU A 33 -11.47 -5.93 -5.29
CA GLU A 33 -11.80 -6.74 -6.47
C GLU A 33 -12.10 -8.17 -6.01
N GLU A 34 -13.24 -8.73 -6.45
CA GLU A 34 -13.68 -10.09 -6.09
C GLU A 34 -13.66 -10.38 -4.57
N GLY A 35 -13.95 -9.36 -3.75
CA GLY A 35 -13.94 -9.46 -2.29
C GLY A 35 -12.53 -9.53 -1.67
N ILE A 36 -11.49 -9.21 -2.43
CA ILE A 36 -10.14 -8.95 -1.93
C ILE A 36 -9.90 -7.45 -1.92
N ARG A 37 -9.71 -6.89 -0.73
CA ARG A 37 -9.26 -5.50 -0.60
C ARG A 37 -7.75 -5.44 -0.81
N ILE A 38 -7.34 -4.59 -1.74
CA ILE A 38 -5.95 -4.40 -2.16
C ILE A 38 -5.48 -3.04 -1.66
N GLN A 39 -4.39 -3.04 -0.92
CA GLN A 39 -3.72 -1.82 -0.47
C GLN A 39 -2.24 -1.90 -0.87
N TYR A 40 -1.60 -0.76 -1.07
CA TYR A 40 -0.20 -0.71 -1.51
C TYR A 40 0.62 0.33 -0.76
N SER A 41 1.94 0.17 -0.78
CA SER A 41 2.87 1.19 -0.32
C SER A 41 4.17 1.11 -1.09
N TRP A 42 4.76 2.27 -1.38
CA TRP A 42 6.07 2.37 -2.00
C TRP A 42 7.15 2.53 -0.94
N GLY A 43 8.27 1.82 -1.14
CA GLY A 43 9.47 1.99 -0.34
C GLY A 43 10.73 1.74 -1.16
N ARG A 44 11.89 1.94 -0.56
CA ARG A 44 13.17 1.57 -1.20
C ARG A 44 13.33 0.06 -1.21
N GLU A 45 13.84 -0.51 -2.29
CA GLU A 45 14.20 -1.94 -2.40
C GLU A 45 15.08 -2.37 -1.23
N LYS A 46 16.19 -1.63 -1.03
CA LYS A 46 17.17 -1.82 0.05
C LYS A 46 17.25 -0.55 0.89
N ILE A 47 17.03 -0.68 2.20
CA ILE A 47 17.04 0.46 3.15
C ILE A 47 18.40 1.16 3.16
N THR A 48 19.49 0.43 2.92
CA THR A 48 20.87 0.91 3.00
C THR A 48 21.36 1.67 1.77
N LYS A 49 20.62 1.66 0.65
CA LYS A 49 20.98 2.39 -0.56
C LYS A 49 20.10 3.63 -0.71
N ALA A 50 20.71 4.81 -0.75
CA ALA A 50 20.01 6.07 -0.92
C ALA A 50 19.41 6.20 -2.33
N GLU A 51 20.16 5.76 -3.34
CA GLU A 51 19.76 5.66 -4.75
C GLU A 51 19.54 4.19 -5.10
N GLY A 52 18.36 3.68 -4.77
CA GLY A 52 17.96 2.31 -5.05
C GLY A 52 16.59 2.26 -5.72
N ASN A 53 16.30 1.14 -6.37
CA ASN A 53 15.01 0.89 -6.99
C ASN A 53 13.86 1.07 -5.98
N ALA A 54 12.73 1.53 -6.46
CA ALA A 54 11.48 1.51 -5.74
C ALA A 54 10.96 0.08 -5.65
N ALA A 55 10.26 -0.22 -4.57
CA ALA A 55 9.60 -1.49 -4.36
C ALA A 55 8.17 -1.26 -3.89
N LEU A 56 7.23 -1.80 -4.65
CA LEU A 56 5.82 -1.85 -4.35
C LEU A 56 5.59 -2.97 -3.33
N SER A 57 4.97 -2.67 -2.20
CA SER A 57 4.55 -3.66 -1.23
C SER A 57 3.03 -3.70 -1.20
N LEU A 58 2.45 -4.86 -1.46
CA LEU A 58 1.01 -5.05 -1.43
C LEU A 58 0.55 -5.61 -0.08
N ARG A 59 -0.71 -5.32 0.24
CA ARG A 59 -1.49 -5.95 1.28
C ARG A 59 -2.81 -6.39 0.66
N LEU A 60 -3.09 -7.67 0.81
CA LEU A 60 -4.35 -8.27 0.40
C LEU A 60 -5.13 -8.63 1.66
N THR A 61 -6.40 -8.26 1.70
CA THR A 61 -7.33 -8.60 2.79
C THR A 61 -8.53 -9.32 2.20
N ASN A 62 -8.76 -10.56 2.63
CA ASN A 62 -9.95 -11.29 2.28
C ASN A 62 -11.15 -10.72 3.05
N THR A 63 -12.14 -10.20 2.34
CA THR A 63 -13.35 -9.61 2.93
C THR A 63 -14.52 -10.60 2.98
N HIS A 64 -14.35 -11.79 2.42
CA HIS A 64 -15.32 -12.89 2.53
C HIS A 64 -15.30 -13.52 3.92
N ASP A 65 -16.35 -14.27 4.22
CA ASP A 65 -16.49 -15.10 5.41
C ASP A 65 -15.99 -16.55 5.22
N TYR A 66 -15.38 -16.85 4.06
CA TYR A 66 -14.76 -18.13 3.72
C TYR A 66 -13.30 -17.99 3.25
N PRO A 67 -12.49 -19.06 3.31
CA PRO A 67 -11.11 -19.06 2.83
C PRO A 67 -11.04 -19.00 1.30
N VAL A 68 -10.04 -18.30 0.78
CA VAL A 68 -9.87 -18.09 -0.66
C VAL A 68 -8.42 -18.30 -1.11
N ARG A 69 -8.27 -18.81 -2.34
CA ARG A 69 -7.04 -18.80 -3.11
C ARG A 69 -7.09 -17.61 -4.07
N VAL A 70 -6.09 -16.74 -4.00
CA VAL A 70 -5.95 -15.56 -4.85
C VAL A 70 -4.76 -15.76 -5.77
N VAL A 71 -4.98 -15.69 -7.07
CA VAL A 71 -3.92 -15.49 -8.07
C VAL A 71 -3.89 -14.00 -8.38
N LEU A 72 -2.72 -13.37 -8.27
CA LEU A 72 -2.58 -11.93 -8.49
C LEU A 72 -1.29 -11.64 -9.24
N ASP A 73 -1.40 -10.92 -10.35
CA ASP A 73 -0.26 -10.44 -11.14
C ASP A 73 -0.26 -8.91 -11.19
N VAL A 74 0.94 -8.34 -11.23
CA VAL A 74 1.20 -6.90 -11.11
C VAL A 74 2.11 -6.46 -12.22
N SER A 75 1.71 -5.42 -12.94
CA SER A 75 2.50 -4.84 -14.02
C SER A 75 2.98 -3.43 -13.70
N PHE A 76 4.19 -3.11 -14.16
CA PHE A 76 4.76 -1.76 -14.12
C PHE A 76 4.93 -1.25 -15.54
N TYR A 77 4.59 0.02 -15.74
CA TYR A 77 4.70 0.70 -17.02
C TYR A 77 5.58 1.92 -16.90
N ARG A 78 6.39 2.15 -17.94
CA ARG A 78 7.16 3.38 -18.16
C ARG A 78 6.84 3.91 -19.54
N ASP A 79 6.35 5.13 -19.64
CA ASP A 79 5.92 5.76 -20.90
C ASP A 79 4.94 4.87 -21.68
N HIS A 80 4.00 4.23 -20.95
CA HIS A 80 3.03 3.26 -21.47
C HIS A 80 3.62 1.95 -22.01
N LEU A 81 4.92 1.69 -21.82
CA LEU A 81 5.56 0.42 -22.15
C LEU A 81 5.68 -0.44 -20.89
N GLU A 82 5.28 -1.70 -20.99
CA GLU A 82 5.43 -2.66 -19.90
C GLU A 82 6.92 -2.89 -19.60
N LEU A 83 7.32 -2.61 -18.37
CA LEU A 83 8.68 -2.74 -17.87
C LEU A 83 8.86 -4.03 -17.05
N PHE A 84 7.79 -4.47 -16.40
CA PHE A 84 7.77 -5.63 -15.53
C PHE A 84 6.35 -6.16 -15.44
N GLU A 85 6.23 -7.48 -15.35
CA GLU A 85 5.01 -8.18 -15.01
C GLU A 85 5.40 -9.31 -14.04
N SER A 86 4.76 -9.35 -12.87
CA SER A 86 4.85 -10.52 -12.00
C SER A 86 3.91 -11.60 -12.54
N ARG A 87 4.30 -12.87 -12.43
CA ARG A 87 3.48 -13.98 -12.90
C ARG A 87 3.36 -15.09 -11.89
N GLY A 88 2.15 -15.62 -11.74
CA GLY A 88 1.86 -16.81 -10.97
C GLY A 88 1.99 -16.61 -9.46
N ASN A 89 1.72 -15.41 -8.96
CA ASN A 89 1.71 -15.20 -7.52
C ASN A 89 0.41 -15.75 -6.93
N VAL A 90 0.53 -16.79 -6.13
CA VAL A 90 -0.61 -17.48 -5.51
C VAL A 90 -0.56 -17.26 -4.01
N TYR A 91 -1.67 -16.77 -3.46
CA TYR A 91 -1.84 -16.49 -2.06
C TYR A 91 -3.05 -17.24 -1.50
N CYS A 92 -2.96 -17.65 -0.24
CA CYS A 92 -4.06 -18.26 0.49
C CYS A 92 -4.45 -17.34 1.64
N LEU A 93 -5.72 -16.96 1.71
CA LEU A 93 -6.24 -16.11 2.78
C LEU A 93 -7.46 -16.76 3.43
N GLU A 94 -7.36 -17.02 4.73
CA GLU A 94 -8.52 -17.35 5.56
C GLU A 94 -9.53 -16.19 5.58
N ALA A 95 -10.75 -16.46 6.04
CA ALA A 95 -11.80 -15.45 6.19
C ALA A 95 -11.31 -14.27 7.05
N GLY A 96 -11.45 -13.04 6.54
CA GLY A 96 -10.98 -11.83 7.21
C GLY A 96 -9.45 -11.68 7.33
N GLN A 97 -8.66 -12.64 6.84
CA GLN A 97 -7.20 -12.60 6.94
C GLN A 97 -6.62 -11.48 6.06
N SER A 98 -5.52 -10.90 6.52
CA SER A 98 -4.71 -9.97 5.73
C SER A 98 -3.27 -10.48 5.63
N LEU A 99 -2.74 -10.52 4.41
CA LEU A 99 -1.33 -10.77 4.14
C LEU A 99 -0.66 -9.49 3.65
N ARG A 100 0.63 -9.27 3.96
CA ARG A 100 1.35 -8.08 3.50
C ARG A 100 2.85 -8.27 3.32
N GLY A 101 3.40 -7.53 2.35
CA GLY A 101 4.83 -7.22 2.23
C GLY A 101 5.73 -8.42 1.88
N ALA A 102 7.03 -8.24 2.10
CA ALA A 102 8.09 -9.10 1.58
C ALA A 102 8.02 -10.57 2.07
N LEU A 103 7.69 -10.78 3.35
CA LEU A 103 7.65 -12.14 3.94
C LEU A 103 6.56 -13.01 3.32
N ALA A 104 5.52 -12.39 2.76
CA ALA A 104 4.44 -13.08 2.09
C ALA A 104 4.57 -12.99 0.56
N GLY A 105 5.75 -12.65 0.03
CA GLY A 105 5.99 -12.58 -1.42
C GLY A 105 5.21 -11.47 -2.14
N MET A 106 4.67 -10.49 -1.42
CA MET A 106 3.90 -9.36 -1.97
C MET A 106 4.76 -8.10 -2.06
N ARG A 107 5.96 -8.26 -2.61
CA ARG A 107 6.89 -7.14 -2.80
C ARG A 107 7.56 -7.24 -4.15
N PHE A 108 7.30 -6.24 -4.99
CA PHE A 108 7.70 -6.18 -6.39
C PHE A 108 8.64 -5.00 -6.61
N VAL A 109 9.77 -5.22 -7.26
CA VAL A 109 10.82 -4.20 -7.44
C VAL A 109 10.69 -3.58 -8.83
N ALA A 110 10.56 -2.26 -8.88
CA ALA A 110 10.54 -1.50 -10.14
C ALA A 110 11.99 -1.16 -10.52
N GLU A 111 12.64 -2.02 -11.31
CA GLU A 111 14.03 -1.83 -11.71
C GLU A 111 14.23 -0.54 -12.52
N GLY A 112 15.22 0.27 -12.10
CA GLY A 112 15.52 1.55 -12.76
C GLY A 112 14.53 2.67 -12.44
N VAL A 113 13.58 2.45 -11.53
CA VAL A 113 12.62 3.46 -11.06
C VAL A 113 12.97 3.80 -9.62
N SER A 114 13.25 5.06 -9.31
CA SER A 114 13.53 5.51 -7.95
C SER A 114 12.24 5.77 -7.16
N LEU A 115 12.34 5.96 -5.84
CA LEU A 115 11.16 6.24 -5.02
C LEU A 115 10.50 7.60 -5.33
N SER A 116 11.24 8.58 -5.85
CA SER A 116 10.63 9.84 -6.33
C SER A 116 9.85 9.63 -7.61
N ASP A 117 10.33 8.75 -8.47
CA ASP A 117 9.79 8.51 -9.81
C ASP A 117 8.41 7.85 -9.79
N VAL A 118 8.06 7.13 -8.72
CA VAL A 118 6.77 6.42 -8.62
C VAL A 118 5.55 7.35 -8.60
N ARG A 119 5.77 8.67 -8.51
CA ARG A 119 4.73 9.70 -8.51
C ARG A 119 4.71 10.51 -9.81
N GLU A 120 5.67 10.26 -10.70
CA GLU A 120 5.77 10.96 -11.97
C GLU A 120 4.78 10.36 -12.98
N GLU A 121 4.24 11.19 -13.85
CA GLU A 121 3.18 10.78 -14.80
C GLU A 121 3.63 9.71 -15.80
N TRP A 122 4.94 9.58 -16.04
CA TRP A 122 5.50 8.60 -16.96
C TRP A 122 5.55 7.19 -16.36
N PHE A 123 5.38 7.03 -15.05
CA PHE A 123 5.40 5.73 -14.38
C PHE A 123 4.01 5.39 -13.85
N SER A 124 3.58 4.15 -14.08
CA SER A 124 2.37 3.63 -13.47
C SER A 124 2.51 2.15 -13.13
N TRP A 125 1.59 1.67 -12.29
CA TRP A 125 1.47 0.25 -11.98
C TRP A 125 -0.02 -0.10 -11.91
N GLU A 126 -0.34 -1.36 -12.15
CA GLU A 126 -1.69 -1.89 -11.99
C GLU A 126 -1.67 -3.35 -11.57
N VAL A 127 -2.83 -3.82 -11.08
CA VAL A 127 -3.12 -5.25 -10.95
C VAL A 127 -3.54 -5.74 -12.33
N ALA A 128 -2.68 -6.52 -12.98
CA ALA A 128 -2.88 -6.98 -14.36
C ALA A 128 -3.87 -8.15 -14.41
N GLU A 129 -3.82 -9.04 -13.43
CA GLU A 129 -4.74 -10.16 -13.27
C GLU A 129 -5.04 -10.36 -11.79
N ILE A 130 -6.31 -10.61 -11.48
CA ILE A 130 -6.74 -11.15 -10.20
C ILE A 130 -7.78 -12.24 -10.45
N THR A 131 -7.60 -13.39 -9.80
CA THR A 131 -8.59 -14.47 -9.79
C THR A 131 -8.75 -14.96 -8.37
N VAL A 132 -10.00 -15.04 -7.90
CA VAL A 132 -10.33 -15.48 -6.54
C VAL A 132 -11.16 -16.77 -6.59
N GLU A 133 -10.64 -17.82 -5.97
CA GLU A 133 -11.30 -19.13 -5.86
C GLU A 133 -11.61 -19.43 -4.38
N GLU A 134 -12.87 -19.73 -4.07
CA GLU A 134 -13.24 -20.29 -2.76
C GLU A 134 -12.58 -21.65 -2.55
N ILE A 135 -12.01 -21.89 -1.37
CA ILE A 135 -11.36 -23.14 -1.00
C ILE A 135 -11.77 -23.58 0.40
N SER A 136 -11.54 -24.84 0.73
CA SER A 136 -11.92 -25.39 2.05
C SER A 136 -11.06 -24.89 3.23
N GLY A 137 -9.94 -24.21 2.97
CA GLY A 137 -9.00 -23.74 3.99
C GLY A 137 -7.56 -23.62 3.48
N CYS A 138 -6.76 -22.80 4.17
CA CYS A 138 -5.32 -22.66 3.92
C CYS A 138 -4.54 -23.73 4.68
N LYS A 139 -3.82 -24.57 3.94
CA LYS A 139 -2.97 -25.63 4.52
C LYS A 139 -1.51 -25.20 4.58
#